data_AF-A0A1L7VQT6-F1
#
_entry.id   AF-A0A1L7VQT6-F1
#
_cell.length_a   1.000
_cell.length_b   1.000
_cell.length_c   1.000
_cell.angle_alpha   90.00
_cell.angle_beta   90.00
_cell.angle_gamma   90.00
#
_symmetry.space_group_name_H-M   'P 1'
#
loop_
_entity.id
_entity.type
_entity.pdbx_description
1 polymer ?
#
loop_
_entity_poly.entity_id
_entity_poly.type
_entity_poly.pdbx_seq_one_letter_code
_entity_poly.pdbx_strand_id
1 'polypeptide(L)'
;MSAKIPFDQPSQHEVSYAFGWGRVQLPGRFGQIGLNPALLPQGMPTIGRGTSSLVLFHQGSLPGLLTFVGLLPETETVIVVLTNSLALNDAADWIGQLIIEEIVNVPSELRTDFIGLAEAAVTENLKWYPRVLDELEKGRKAGTSPRPLTEYVGTYWDDLHMFKVEVKLIGDKLYWLMQGLETERFELSHYHDDTFTWLRPRDELASRGRWVGNDQGATFWKVEFGVSESAKVNKLIWVPDPELSPIIYTKS
;
A
#
# COMPACT_ATOMS: atom_id res chain seq x y z
N MET A 1 -10.45 -12.93 16.10
CA MET A 1 -10.62 -11.50 16.40
C MET A 1 -11.45 -10.90 15.28
N SER A 2 -12.57 -10.24 15.57
CA SER A 2 -13.23 -9.40 14.56
C SER A 2 -12.27 -8.25 14.23
N ALA A 3 -11.91 -8.08 12.97
CA ALA A 3 -11.06 -6.97 12.54
C ALA A 3 -11.83 -5.67 12.82
N LYS A 4 -11.58 -5.04 13.96
CA LYS A 4 -12.13 -3.72 14.26
C LYS A 4 -11.30 -2.69 13.51
N ILE A 5 -11.89 -2.02 12.54
CA ILE A 5 -11.29 -0.83 11.95
C ILE A 5 -11.58 0.34 12.90
N PRO A 6 -10.56 1.08 13.37
CA PRO A 6 -10.79 2.25 14.20
C PRO A 6 -11.48 3.34 13.38
N PHE A 7 -12.51 3.95 13.97
CA PHE A 7 -13.20 5.11 13.40
C PHE A 7 -12.98 6.31 14.32
N ASP A 8 -12.94 7.50 13.74
CA ASP A 8 -12.77 8.77 14.46
C ASP A 8 -13.90 8.98 15.47
N GLN A 9 -13.64 8.63 16.72
CA GLN A 9 -14.50 8.86 17.88
C GLN A 9 -13.71 9.69 18.91
N PRO A 10 -14.34 10.66 19.60
CA PRO A 10 -15.76 11.01 19.54
C PRO A 10 -16.14 11.82 18.30
N SER A 11 -17.30 11.53 17.72
CA SER A 11 -17.96 12.32 16.66
C SER A 11 -19.24 12.97 17.18
N GLN A 12 -19.68 14.09 16.58
CA GLN A 12 -20.96 14.73 16.95
C GLN A 12 -22.18 13.87 16.56
N HIS A 13 -22.05 13.05 15.52
CA HIS A 13 -23.07 12.13 15.03
C HIS A 13 -22.62 10.68 15.21
N GLU A 14 -23.57 9.73 15.21
CA GLU A 14 -23.26 8.31 15.42
C GLU A 14 -22.31 7.78 14.34
N VAL A 15 -21.20 7.17 14.77
CA VAL A 15 -20.25 6.46 13.92
C VAL A 15 -19.84 5.16 14.60
N SER A 16 -19.94 4.03 13.90
CA SER A 16 -19.50 2.73 14.44
C SER A 16 -19.07 1.77 13.32
N TYR A 17 -18.43 0.66 13.70
CA TYR A 17 -18.03 -0.40 12.77
C TYR A 17 -18.40 -1.77 13.34
N ALA A 18 -19.14 -2.57 12.56
CA ALA A 18 -19.51 -3.93 12.91
C ALA A 18 -19.82 -4.76 11.66
N PHE A 19 -19.59 -6.07 11.73
CA PHE A 19 -19.91 -7.02 10.64
C PHE A 19 -19.34 -6.66 9.26
N GLY A 20 -18.18 -5.98 9.21
CA GLY A 20 -17.62 -5.55 7.93
C GLY A 20 -18.34 -4.35 7.32
N TRP A 21 -18.98 -3.52 8.13
CA TRP A 21 -19.63 -2.28 7.70
C TRP A 21 -19.26 -1.14 8.63
N GLY A 22 -18.86 -0.02 8.04
CA GLY A 22 -18.92 1.29 8.68
C GLY A 22 -20.36 1.78 8.70
N ARG A 23 -20.76 2.36 9.82
CA ARG A 23 -22.06 2.99 10.04
C ARG A 23 -21.79 4.46 10.32
N VAL A 24 -22.35 5.37 9.51
CA VAL A 24 -22.17 6.82 9.65
C VAL A 24 -23.52 7.50 9.53
N GLN A 25 -23.86 8.33 10.51
CA GLN A 25 -24.95 9.30 10.41
C GLN A 25 -24.42 10.60 9.78
N LEU A 26 -25.02 11.03 8.66
CA LEU A 26 -24.68 12.31 8.03
C LEU A 26 -25.16 13.51 8.87
N PRO A 27 -24.42 14.63 8.88
CA PRO A 27 -23.11 14.82 8.24
C PRO A 27 -21.99 14.09 8.99
N GLY A 28 -21.12 13.41 8.23
CA GLY A 28 -20.10 12.53 8.79
C GLY A 28 -18.89 12.35 7.87
N ARG A 29 -17.83 11.73 8.41
CA ARG A 29 -16.59 11.44 7.69
C ARG A 29 -16.58 10.00 7.22
N PHE A 30 -16.13 9.79 5.99
CA PHE A 30 -15.89 8.49 5.38
C PHE A 30 -14.38 8.32 5.14
N GLY A 31 -13.98 7.23 4.48
CA GLY A 31 -12.60 7.02 4.03
C GLY A 31 -11.74 6.19 4.98
N GLN A 32 -12.14 5.98 6.23
CA GLN A 32 -11.31 5.35 7.28
C GLN A 32 -10.89 3.91 6.97
N ILE A 33 -11.56 3.26 6.02
CA ILE A 33 -11.27 1.89 5.57
C ILE A 33 -10.35 1.89 4.33
N GLY A 34 -10.43 2.95 3.52
CA GLY A 34 -9.68 3.10 2.26
C GLY A 34 -8.34 3.80 2.42
N LEU A 35 -7.82 4.31 1.31
CA LEU A 35 -6.45 4.86 1.25
C LEU A 35 -6.38 6.36 1.51
N ASN A 36 -7.47 7.06 1.24
CA ASN A 36 -7.50 8.52 1.26
C ASN A 36 -7.09 9.17 2.60
N PRO A 37 -7.39 8.61 3.80
CA PRO A 37 -6.95 9.22 5.05
C PRO A 37 -5.43 9.40 5.15
N ALA A 38 -4.66 8.45 4.64
CA ALA A 38 -3.19 8.52 4.63
C ALA A 38 -2.64 9.50 3.57
N LEU A 39 -3.49 9.97 2.65
CA LEU A 39 -3.14 10.89 1.57
C LEU A 39 -3.66 12.31 1.81
N LEU A 40 -4.42 12.53 2.89
CA LEU A 40 -4.95 13.82 3.28
C LEU A 40 -4.41 14.21 4.67
N PRO A 41 -3.32 14.98 4.75
CA PRO A 41 -2.73 15.40 6.02
C PRO A 41 -3.69 16.19 6.93
N GLN A 42 -4.70 16.84 6.34
CA GLN A 42 -5.74 17.58 7.05
C GLN A 42 -6.91 16.70 7.50
N GLY A 43 -6.88 15.40 7.17
CA GLY A 43 -7.93 14.43 7.44
C GLY A 43 -9.02 14.39 6.37
N MET A 44 -9.89 13.39 6.47
CA MET A 44 -11.04 13.22 5.58
C MET A 44 -12.09 14.31 5.78
N PRO A 45 -12.78 14.76 4.72
CA PRO A 45 -13.84 15.76 4.83
C PRO A 45 -15.07 15.21 5.56
N THR A 46 -15.82 16.13 6.17
CA THR A 46 -17.21 15.85 6.58
C THR A 46 -18.14 16.12 5.40
N ILE A 47 -18.85 15.09 4.93
CA ILE A 47 -19.79 15.18 3.79
C ILE A 47 -21.25 15.19 4.27
N GLY A 48 -22.20 15.45 3.37
CA GLY A 48 -23.63 15.38 3.69
C GLY A 48 -24.11 16.57 4.54
N ARG A 49 -23.41 17.70 4.47
CA ARG A 49 -23.72 18.90 5.27
C ARG A 49 -25.12 19.43 4.94
N GLY A 50 -25.89 19.78 5.98
CA GLY A 50 -27.28 20.24 5.83
C GLY A 50 -28.29 19.12 5.63
N THR A 51 -27.87 17.85 5.70
CA THR A 51 -28.73 16.66 5.57
C THR A 51 -28.65 15.80 6.84
N SER A 52 -29.55 14.82 6.95
CA SER A 52 -29.49 13.80 8.01
C SER A 52 -29.97 12.47 7.43
N SER A 53 -29.03 11.57 7.17
CA SER A 53 -29.32 10.24 6.64
C SER A 53 -28.28 9.24 7.13
N LEU A 54 -28.71 8.01 7.36
CA LEU A 54 -27.84 6.90 7.69
C LEU A 54 -27.16 6.38 6.43
N VAL A 55 -25.85 6.14 6.51
CA VAL A 55 -25.10 5.42 5.50
C VAL A 55 -24.39 4.24 6.14
N LEU A 56 -24.61 3.05 5.59
CA LEU A 56 -23.75 1.88 5.85
C LEU A 56 -22.79 1.75 4.69
N PHE A 57 -21.49 1.64 4.94
CA PHE A 57 -20.52 1.60 3.86
C PHE A 57 -19.35 0.67 4.14
N HIS A 58 -18.66 0.30 3.09
CA HIS A 58 -17.36 -0.34 3.18
C HIS A 58 -16.49 0.04 1.98
N GLN A 59 -15.18 0.07 2.19
CA GLN A 59 -14.20 0.31 1.14
C GLN A 59 -13.32 -0.92 0.98
N GLY A 60 -12.81 -1.15 -0.21
CA GLY A 60 -11.88 -2.23 -0.48
C GLY A 60 -10.66 -1.69 -1.19
N SER A 61 -9.50 -2.19 -0.80
CA SER A 61 -8.25 -1.87 -1.48
C SER A 61 -7.40 -3.12 -1.66
N LEU A 62 -7.07 -3.39 -2.91
CA LEU A 62 -6.08 -4.38 -3.33
C LEU A 62 -5.25 -3.76 -4.46
N PRO A 63 -4.02 -4.23 -4.68
CA PRO A 63 -3.28 -3.83 -5.87
C PRO A 63 -4.10 -4.09 -7.14
N GLY A 64 -4.40 -3.03 -7.89
CA GLY A 64 -5.19 -3.08 -9.12
C GLY A 64 -6.71 -3.04 -8.94
N LEU A 65 -7.24 -2.91 -7.71
CA LEU A 65 -8.68 -2.84 -7.45
C LEU A 65 -8.99 -1.97 -6.23
N LEU A 66 -9.76 -0.90 -6.43
CA LEU A 66 -10.35 -0.11 -5.33
C LEU A 66 -11.87 -0.15 -5.43
N THR A 67 -12.54 -0.27 -4.29
CA THR A 67 -13.99 -0.40 -4.24
C THR A 67 -14.61 0.49 -3.16
N PHE A 68 -15.84 0.93 -3.43
CA PHE A 68 -16.72 1.54 -2.46
C PHE A 68 -18.10 0.91 -2.58
N VAL A 69 -18.69 0.55 -1.45
CA VAL A 69 -20.09 0.14 -1.36
C VAL A 69 -20.77 1.01 -0.31
N GLY A 70 -21.92 1.60 -0.64
CA GLY A 70 -22.74 2.39 0.26
C GLY A 70 -24.20 1.95 0.19
N LEU A 71 -24.84 1.83 1.34
CA LEU A 71 -26.26 1.53 1.52
C LEU A 71 -26.91 2.72 2.20
N LEU A 72 -27.99 3.24 1.62
CA LEU A 72 -28.80 4.33 2.15
C LEU A 72 -30.23 3.80 2.41
N PRO A 73 -30.49 3.22 3.60
CA PRO A 73 -31.75 2.53 3.87
C PRO A 73 -33.00 3.40 3.66
N GLU A 74 -32.93 4.69 4.00
CA GLU A 74 -34.06 5.62 3.90
C GLU A 74 -34.53 5.86 2.47
N THR A 75 -33.61 5.70 1.50
CA THR A 75 -33.88 5.87 0.06
C THR A 75 -33.89 4.54 -0.69
N GLU A 76 -33.77 3.42 0.04
CA GLU A 76 -33.62 2.06 -0.51
C GLU A 76 -32.54 1.98 -1.62
N THR A 77 -31.46 2.76 -1.47
CA THR A 77 -30.45 2.91 -2.50
C THR A 77 -29.16 2.18 -2.15
N VAL A 78 -28.55 1.56 -3.16
CA VAL A 78 -27.24 0.94 -3.09
C VAL A 78 -26.31 1.59 -4.10
N ILE A 79 -25.14 1.98 -3.65
CA ILE A 79 -24.05 2.54 -4.46
C ILE A 79 -22.94 1.50 -4.48
N VAL A 80 -22.48 1.15 -5.69
CA VAL A 80 -21.30 0.29 -5.88
C VAL A 80 -20.38 0.98 -6.87
N VAL A 81 -19.15 1.24 -6.44
CA VAL A 81 -18.09 1.78 -7.28
C VAL A 81 -16.94 0.79 -7.30
N LEU A 82 -16.51 0.40 -8.50
CA LEU A 82 -15.39 -0.50 -8.72
C LEU A 82 -14.41 0.18 -9.67
N THR A 83 -13.12 0.15 -9.33
CA THR A 83 -12.05 0.64 -10.20
C THR A 83 -11.03 -0.47 -10.40
N ASN A 84 -10.40 -0.53 -11.57
CA ASN A 84 -9.44 -1.59 -11.94
C ASN A 84 -7.99 -1.08 -12.00
N SER A 85 -7.65 -0.14 -11.13
CA SER A 85 -6.31 0.43 -11.04
C SER A 85 -5.94 0.71 -9.58
N LEU A 86 -4.67 0.53 -9.24
CA LEU A 86 -4.12 1.17 -8.04
C LEU A 86 -3.75 2.62 -8.41
N ALA A 87 -4.76 3.50 -8.32
CA ALA A 87 -4.62 4.89 -8.72
C ALA A 87 -3.73 5.69 -7.74
N LEU A 88 -3.51 6.97 -8.06
CA LEU A 88 -2.77 7.91 -7.21
C LEU A 88 -3.58 8.34 -5.96
N ASN A 89 -4.83 7.92 -5.86
CA ASN A 89 -5.73 8.11 -4.74
C ASN A 89 -6.79 6.99 -4.73
N ASP A 90 -7.66 6.97 -3.72
CA ASP A 90 -8.84 6.10 -3.72
C ASP A 90 -10.02 6.80 -4.39
N ALA A 91 -10.05 6.71 -5.73
CA ALA A 91 -11.09 7.28 -6.56
C ALA A 91 -12.46 6.63 -6.35
N ALA A 92 -12.50 5.33 -5.98
CA ALA A 92 -13.76 4.63 -5.74
C ALA A 92 -14.51 5.27 -4.56
N ASP A 93 -13.78 5.58 -3.49
CA ASP A 93 -14.28 6.32 -2.33
C ASP A 93 -14.76 7.73 -2.69
N TRP A 94 -13.98 8.50 -3.46
CA TRP A 94 -14.40 9.85 -3.88
C TRP A 94 -15.68 9.87 -4.70
N ILE A 95 -15.80 8.95 -5.66
CA ILE A 95 -17.00 8.82 -6.49
C ILE A 95 -18.19 8.37 -5.61
N GLY A 96 -17.97 7.42 -4.70
CA GLY A 96 -19.00 6.94 -3.79
C GLY A 96 -19.56 8.05 -2.91
N GLN A 97 -18.69 8.84 -2.29
CA GLN A 97 -19.08 9.98 -1.46
C GLN A 97 -19.77 11.09 -2.26
N LEU A 98 -19.33 11.35 -3.49
CA LEU A 98 -19.99 12.31 -4.39
C LEU A 98 -21.43 11.88 -4.72
N ILE A 99 -21.63 10.61 -5.06
CA ILE A 99 -22.96 10.06 -5.36
C ILE A 99 -23.86 10.13 -4.11
N ILE A 100 -23.32 9.89 -2.91
CA ILE A 100 -24.06 10.06 -1.66
C ILE A 100 -24.57 11.50 -1.51
N GLU A 101 -23.71 12.50 -1.67
CA GLU A 101 -24.12 13.91 -1.53
C GLU A 101 -25.22 14.29 -2.54
N GLU A 102 -25.19 13.71 -3.73
CA GLU A 102 -26.24 13.91 -4.74
C GLU A 102 -27.56 13.26 -4.30
N ILE A 103 -27.55 12.00 -3.84
CA ILE A 103 -28.77 11.28 -3.42
C ILE A 103 -29.45 11.97 -2.24
N VAL A 104 -28.67 12.41 -1.25
CA VAL A 104 -29.21 13.10 -0.06
C VAL A 104 -29.52 14.58 -0.32
N ASN A 105 -29.35 15.06 -1.55
CA ASN A 105 -29.65 16.42 -2.00
C ASN A 105 -28.94 17.50 -1.16
N VAL A 106 -27.62 17.37 -0.99
CA VAL A 106 -26.81 18.39 -0.29
C VAL A 106 -26.93 19.75 -1.01
N PRO A 107 -27.23 20.85 -0.28
CA PRO A 107 -27.28 22.19 -0.83
C PRO A 107 -25.97 22.58 -1.52
N SER A 108 -26.05 23.27 -2.66
CA SER A 108 -24.90 23.56 -3.53
C SER A 108 -23.72 24.24 -2.83
N GLU A 109 -24.01 25.15 -1.91
CA GLU A 109 -23.05 25.93 -1.11
C GLU A 109 -22.41 25.11 0.02
N LEU A 110 -22.98 23.94 0.32
CA LEU A 110 -22.48 23.01 1.34
C LEU A 110 -21.80 21.78 0.73
N ARG A 111 -21.81 21.60 -0.59
CA ARG A 111 -21.19 20.45 -1.28
C ARG A 111 -19.68 20.37 -1.02
N THR A 112 -19.18 19.15 -1.02
CA THR A 112 -17.76 18.86 -0.82
C THR A 112 -17.00 18.96 -2.16
N ASP A 113 -15.83 19.60 -2.16
CA ASP A 113 -14.96 19.66 -3.33
C ASP A 113 -14.14 18.37 -3.48
N PHE A 114 -14.78 17.33 -4.00
CA PHE A 114 -14.14 16.03 -4.21
C PHE A 114 -13.01 16.08 -5.24
N ILE A 115 -13.05 17.00 -6.20
CA ILE A 115 -12.00 17.13 -7.23
C ILE A 115 -10.74 17.69 -6.58
N GLY A 116 -10.84 18.79 -5.84
CA GLY A 116 -9.71 19.37 -5.13
C GLY A 116 -9.09 18.39 -4.10
N LEU A 117 -9.92 17.62 -3.41
CA LEU A 117 -9.44 16.56 -2.49
C LEU A 117 -8.73 15.44 -3.23
N ALA A 118 -9.24 15.00 -4.38
CA ALA A 118 -8.61 13.98 -5.21
C ALA A 118 -7.24 14.45 -5.74
N GLU A 119 -7.14 15.70 -6.19
CA GLU A 119 -5.88 16.34 -6.64
C GLU A 119 -4.86 16.50 -5.51
N ALA A 120 -5.32 16.87 -4.31
CA ALA A 120 -4.48 16.94 -3.11
C ALA A 120 -3.93 15.56 -2.74
N ALA A 121 -4.77 14.53 -2.75
CA ALA A 121 -4.37 13.15 -2.47
C ALA A 121 -3.36 12.63 -3.51
N VAL A 122 -3.54 12.95 -4.79
CA VAL A 122 -2.57 12.64 -5.85
C VAL A 122 -1.22 13.31 -5.58
N THR A 123 -1.25 14.60 -5.24
CA THR A 123 -0.04 15.38 -4.93
C THR A 123 0.73 14.76 -3.76
N GLU A 124 0.03 14.29 -2.72
CA GLU A 124 0.66 13.62 -1.58
C GLU A 124 1.21 12.24 -1.96
N ASN A 125 0.45 11.42 -2.69
CA ASN A 125 0.88 10.08 -3.11
C ASN A 125 2.16 10.12 -3.96
N LEU A 126 2.28 11.11 -4.85
CA LEU A 126 3.45 11.27 -5.72
C LEU A 126 4.75 11.57 -4.96
N LYS A 127 4.68 12.00 -3.69
CA LYS A 127 5.87 12.21 -2.85
C LYS A 127 6.53 10.91 -2.40
N TRP A 128 5.80 9.79 -2.41
CA TRP A 128 6.30 8.51 -1.93
C TRP A 128 7.59 8.07 -2.64
N TYR A 129 7.60 8.04 -3.97
CA TYR A 129 8.73 7.48 -4.71
C TYR A 129 10.01 8.30 -4.54
N PRO A 130 9.99 9.65 -4.70
CA PRO A 130 11.15 10.48 -4.39
C PRO A 130 11.62 10.36 -2.94
N ARG A 131 10.69 10.25 -1.98
CA ARG A 131 11.03 10.05 -0.57
C ARG A 131 11.77 8.73 -0.34
N VAL A 132 11.29 7.62 -0.89
CA VAL A 132 11.97 6.32 -0.77
C VAL A 132 13.35 6.35 -1.41
N LEU A 133 13.50 7.00 -2.57
CA LEU A 133 14.82 7.19 -3.19
C LEU A 133 15.77 8.00 -2.28
N ASP A 134 15.30 9.09 -1.69
CA ASP A 134 16.10 9.91 -0.75
C ASP A 134 16.46 9.13 0.53
N GLU A 135 15.54 8.34 1.09
CA GLU A 135 15.79 7.45 2.21
C GLU A 135 16.86 6.40 1.88
N LEU A 136 16.80 5.79 0.68
CA LEU A 136 17.81 4.86 0.20
C LEU A 136 19.16 5.57 0.03
N GLU A 137 19.22 6.72 -0.62
CA GLU A 137 20.51 7.40 -0.83
C GLU A 137 21.15 7.85 0.49
N LYS A 138 20.36 8.35 1.46
CA LYS A 138 20.85 8.69 2.80
C LYS A 138 21.40 7.49 3.57
N GLY A 139 20.82 6.30 3.36
CA GLY A 139 21.26 5.06 4.01
C GLY A 139 22.39 4.33 3.27
N ARG A 140 22.81 4.81 2.10
CA ARG A 140 23.80 4.15 1.25
C ARG A 140 25.21 4.34 1.81
N LYS A 141 26.05 3.31 1.71
CA LYS A 141 27.48 3.41 2.06
C LYS A 141 28.29 3.50 0.77
N ALA A 142 28.95 4.63 0.58
CA ALA A 142 29.74 4.89 -0.62
C ALA A 142 31.01 4.01 -0.69
N GLY A 143 31.46 3.69 -1.91
CA GLY A 143 32.72 3.00 -2.16
C GLY A 143 32.73 1.50 -1.82
N THR A 144 31.57 0.92 -1.50
CA THR A 144 31.43 -0.52 -1.27
C THR A 144 31.25 -1.25 -2.61
N SER A 145 31.53 -2.55 -2.62
CA SER A 145 31.34 -3.41 -3.79
C SER A 145 30.74 -4.73 -3.34
N PRO A 146 29.89 -5.36 -4.17
CA PRO A 146 29.40 -6.69 -3.86
C PRO A 146 30.55 -7.70 -4.00
N ARG A 147 30.37 -8.86 -3.35
CA ARG A 147 31.09 -10.10 -3.67
C ARG A 147 30.83 -10.52 -5.12
N PRO A 148 31.59 -11.48 -5.66
CA PRO A 148 31.28 -12.07 -6.96
C PRO A 148 29.81 -12.49 -7.06
N LEU A 149 29.09 -12.00 -8.08
CA LEU A 149 27.63 -12.14 -8.16
C LEU A 149 27.15 -13.60 -8.10
N THR A 150 27.98 -14.53 -8.56
CA THR A 150 27.72 -15.97 -8.50
C THR A 150 27.57 -16.50 -7.07
N GLU A 151 28.13 -15.83 -6.05
CA GLU A 151 27.98 -16.24 -4.66
C GLU A 151 26.55 -16.08 -4.14
N TYR A 152 25.79 -15.11 -4.66
CA TYR A 152 24.39 -14.87 -4.26
C TYR A 152 23.39 -15.79 -4.97
N VAL A 153 23.82 -16.51 -6.02
CA VAL A 153 22.92 -17.38 -6.80
C VAL A 153 22.54 -18.62 -6.00
N GLY A 154 21.25 -18.90 -5.89
CA GLY A 154 20.73 -20.11 -5.24
C GLY A 154 19.27 -19.99 -4.83
N THR A 155 18.78 -21.02 -4.15
CA THR A 155 17.42 -21.05 -3.59
C THR A 155 17.52 -20.84 -2.09
N TYR A 156 16.76 -19.89 -1.57
CA TYR A 156 16.74 -19.53 -0.16
C TYR A 156 15.37 -19.85 0.41
N TRP A 157 15.30 -20.62 1.49
CA TRP A 157 14.06 -21.07 2.13
C TRP A 157 13.88 -20.43 3.50
N ASP A 158 12.65 -20.06 3.83
CA ASP A 158 12.30 -19.74 5.21
C ASP A 158 12.46 -20.98 6.11
N ASP A 159 12.52 -20.77 7.42
CA ASP A 159 12.76 -21.86 8.37
C ASP A 159 11.70 -22.97 8.27
N LEU A 160 10.46 -22.61 7.93
CA LEU A 160 9.34 -23.55 7.77
C LEU A 160 9.29 -24.22 6.39
N HIS A 161 10.16 -23.84 5.45
CA HIS A 161 10.19 -24.32 4.07
C HIS A 161 8.85 -24.16 3.32
N MET A 162 8.08 -23.13 3.66
CA MET A 162 6.83 -22.77 2.99
C MET A 162 7.04 -21.70 1.92
N PHE A 163 8.04 -20.84 2.12
CA PHE A 163 8.36 -19.72 1.25
C PHE A 163 9.82 -19.79 0.81
N LYS A 164 10.05 -19.68 -0.50
CA LYS A 164 11.37 -19.59 -1.09
C LYS A 164 11.56 -18.30 -1.89
N VAL A 165 12.81 -17.89 -1.98
CA VAL A 165 13.30 -16.89 -2.92
C VAL A 165 14.38 -17.54 -3.76
N GLU A 166 14.21 -17.56 -5.08
CA GLU A 166 15.27 -17.98 -5.99
C GLU A 166 16.05 -16.75 -6.46
N VAL A 167 17.37 -16.79 -6.36
CA VAL A 167 18.26 -15.75 -6.89
C VAL A 167 19.00 -16.32 -8.09
N LYS A 168 18.85 -15.66 -9.25
CA LYS A 168 19.43 -16.06 -10.53
C LYS A 168 20.36 -14.98 -11.06
N LEU A 169 21.45 -15.39 -11.69
CA LEU A 169 22.32 -14.52 -12.48
C LEU A 169 21.94 -14.68 -13.95
N ILE A 170 21.49 -13.59 -14.58
CA ILE A 170 21.14 -13.56 -16.01
C ILE A 170 21.99 -12.47 -16.65
N GLY A 171 22.93 -12.87 -17.51
CA GLY A 171 23.98 -11.97 -17.98
C GLY A 171 24.86 -11.52 -16.82
N ASP A 172 24.94 -10.21 -16.60
CA ASP A 172 25.70 -9.55 -15.55
C ASP A 172 24.83 -9.04 -14.39
N LYS A 173 23.55 -9.44 -14.35
CA LYS A 173 22.56 -8.94 -13.39
C LYS A 173 21.97 -10.04 -12.53
N LEU A 174 21.79 -9.72 -11.26
CA LEU A 174 21.04 -10.57 -10.33
C LEU A 174 19.55 -10.28 -10.43
N TYR A 175 18.76 -11.34 -10.29
CA TYR A 175 17.32 -11.29 -10.18
C TYR A 175 16.89 -12.14 -9.00
N TRP A 176 15.95 -11.65 -8.21
CA TRP A 176 15.23 -12.49 -7.27
C TRP A 176 13.85 -12.86 -7.84
N LEU A 177 13.36 -14.04 -7.48
CA LEU A 177 12.06 -14.55 -7.89
C LEU A 177 11.36 -15.05 -6.64
N MET A 178 10.27 -14.37 -6.28
CA MET A 178 9.44 -14.82 -5.16
C MET A 178 8.77 -16.15 -5.53
N GLN A 179 8.92 -17.17 -4.68
CA GLN A 179 8.48 -18.54 -4.93
C GLN A 179 9.03 -19.17 -6.23
N GLY A 180 10.10 -18.60 -6.82
CA GLY A 180 10.63 -19.04 -8.12
C GLY A 180 9.75 -18.68 -9.32
N LEU A 181 8.73 -17.84 -9.12
CA LEU A 181 7.80 -17.43 -10.18
C LEU A 181 8.42 -16.36 -11.07
N GLU A 182 8.40 -16.57 -12.39
CA GLU A 182 8.91 -15.56 -13.34
C GLU A 182 8.08 -14.28 -13.37
N THR A 183 6.79 -14.36 -13.09
CA THR A 183 5.93 -13.17 -12.96
C THR A 183 6.30 -12.31 -11.75
N GLU A 184 6.98 -12.88 -10.76
CA GLU A 184 7.50 -12.20 -9.56
C GLU A 184 9.02 -11.97 -9.62
N ARG A 185 9.60 -11.95 -10.82
CA ARG A 185 11.02 -11.66 -11.01
C ARG A 185 11.30 -10.16 -10.91
N PHE A 186 12.26 -9.74 -10.10
CA PHE A 186 12.76 -8.36 -10.10
C PHE A 186 14.29 -8.34 -10.16
N GLU A 187 14.82 -7.35 -10.89
CA GLU A 187 16.25 -7.07 -10.92
C GLU A 187 16.73 -6.57 -9.55
N LEU A 188 17.85 -7.12 -9.09
CA LEU A 188 18.56 -6.67 -7.90
C LEU A 188 19.69 -5.72 -8.33
N SER A 189 19.54 -4.45 -7.98
CA SER A 189 20.59 -3.44 -8.18
C SER A 189 21.43 -3.30 -6.92
N HIS A 190 22.76 -3.29 -7.08
CA HIS A 190 23.66 -3.15 -5.94
C HIS A 190 23.39 -1.84 -5.18
N TYR A 191 23.31 -1.95 -3.85
CA TYR A 191 23.04 -0.83 -2.97
C TYR A 191 24.28 -0.48 -2.15
N HIS A 192 24.72 -1.37 -1.27
CA HIS A 192 26.03 -1.31 -0.60
C HIS A 192 26.42 -2.69 -0.10
N ASP A 193 27.70 -2.93 0.18
CA ASP A 193 28.20 -4.21 0.75
C ASP A 193 27.56 -5.42 0.03
N ASP A 194 26.98 -6.35 0.80
CA ASP A 194 26.20 -7.51 0.36
C ASP A 194 24.68 -7.24 0.33
N THR A 195 24.28 -5.99 0.12
CA THR A 195 22.88 -5.52 0.08
C THR A 195 22.50 -5.01 -1.31
N PHE A 196 21.31 -5.37 -1.75
CA PHE A 196 20.74 -4.98 -3.03
C PHE A 196 19.36 -4.33 -2.83
N THR A 197 18.92 -3.55 -3.81
CA THR A 197 17.55 -3.07 -3.90
C THR A 197 16.84 -3.66 -5.09
N TRP A 198 15.54 -3.94 -4.91
CA TRP A 198 14.64 -4.38 -5.96
C TRP A 198 13.60 -3.31 -6.32
N LEU A 199 13.74 -2.08 -5.78
CA LEU A 199 12.91 -0.94 -6.15
C LEU A 199 12.99 -0.71 -7.67
N ARG A 200 11.83 -0.51 -8.30
CA ARG A 200 11.68 -0.16 -9.73
C ARG A 200 10.89 1.15 -9.84
N PRO A 201 10.85 1.82 -11.00
CA PRO A 201 9.99 2.98 -11.21
C PRO A 201 8.55 2.70 -10.77
N ARG A 202 7.88 3.68 -10.16
CA ARG A 202 6.52 3.54 -9.62
C ARG A 202 5.55 2.91 -10.62
N ASP A 203 5.56 3.36 -11.87
CA ASP A 203 4.63 2.88 -12.90
C ASP A 203 4.92 1.43 -13.32
N GLU A 204 6.18 0.99 -13.25
CA GLU A 204 6.53 -0.42 -13.42
C GLU A 204 5.98 -1.26 -12.27
N LEU A 205 6.15 -0.81 -11.03
CA LEU A 205 5.61 -1.49 -9.85
C LEU A 205 4.07 -1.58 -9.91
N ALA A 206 3.41 -0.47 -10.21
CA ALA A 206 1.96 -0.39 -10.31
C ALA A 206 1.40 -1.25 -11.44
N SER A 207 2.04 -1.23 -12.63
CA SER A 207 1.60 -2.08 -13.77
C SER A 207 1.76 -3.57 -13.51
N ARG A 208 2.65 -3.95 -12.59
CA ARG A 208 2.81 -5.32 -12.09
C ARG A 208 1.91 -5.67 -10.91
N GLY A 209 0.98 -4.80 -10.52
CA GLY A 209 0.08 -5.04 -9.40
C GLY A 209 0.80 -5.06 -8.04
N ARG A 210 1.89 -4.29 -7.89
CA ARG A 210 2.51 -4.08 -6.57
C ARG A 210 1.81 -2.94 -5.85
N TRP A 211 1.63 -3.13 -4.55
CA TRP A 211 1.27 -2.02 -3.67
C TRP A 211 2.37 -0.96 -3.70
N VAL A 212 1.97 0.30 -3.91
CA VAL A 212 2.85 1.47 -3.88
C VAL A 212 2.16 2.52 -3.00
N GLY A 213 2.72 2.77 -1.82
CA GLY A 213 2.03 3.53 -0.80
C GLY A 213 2.97 4.04 0.28
N ASN A 214 2.50 5.04 1.02
CA ASN A 214 3.28 5.72 2.05
C ASN A 214 3.75 4.81 3.19
N ASP A 215 3.09 3.67 3.37
CA ASP A 215 3.38 2.59 4.30
C ASP A 215 4.65 1.79 3.95
N GLN A 216 5.19 1.93 2.73
CA GLN A 216 6.41 1.23 2.31
C GLN A 216 7.62 2.16 2.24
N GLY A 217 8.48 2.12 3.26
CA GLY A 217 9.75 2.85 3.32
C GLY A 217 10.94 2.09 2.70
N ALA A 218 12.12 2.70 2.68
CA ALA A 218 13.34 2.15 2.07
C ALA A 218 13.73 0.74 2.54
N THR A 219 13.45 0.37 3.79
CA THR A 219 13.78 -0.95 4.36
C THR A 219 13.10 -2.10 3.62
N PHE A 220 11.84 -1.92 3.20
CA PHE A 220 11.08 -2.91 2.43
C PHE A 220 11.74 -3.25 1.08
N TRP A 221 12.38 -2.25 0.47
CA TRP A 221 12.95 -2.32 -0.87
C TRP A 221 14.39 -2.83 -0.91
N LYS A 222 14.93 -3.27 0.22
CA LYS A 222 16.29 -3.84 0.34
C LYS A 222 16.23 -5.33 0.61
N VAL A 223 17.24 -6.03 0.11
CA VAL A 223 17.55 -7.41 0.46
C VAL A 223 19.01 -7.48 0.87
N GLU A 224 19.26 -8.04 2.04
CA GLU A 224 20.62 -8.20 2.59
C GLU A 224 21.04 -9.67 2.51
N PHE A 225 22.26 -9.93 2.06
CA PHE A 225 22.81 -11.27 2.03
C PHE A 225 23.76 -11.48 3.20
N GLY A 226 23.47 -12.51 4.00
CA GLY A 226 24.30 -12.91 5.13
C GLY A 226 25.35 -13.94 4.73
N VAL A 227 26.50 -13.86 5.38
CA VAL A 227 27.67 -14.71 5.15
C VAL A 227 27.87 -15.66 6.33
N SER A 228 28.18 -16.92 6.05
CA SER A 228 28.51 -17.94 7.04
C SER A 228 29.90 -17.73 7.66
N GLU A 229 30.20 -18.49 8.73
CA GLU A 229 31.57 -18.59 9.26
C GLU A 229 32.59 -19.07 8.22
N SER A 230 32.14 -19.86 7.23
CA SER A 230 32.96 -20.31 6.10
C SER A 230 33.13 -19.25 4.99
N ALA A 231 32.79 -17.98 5.28
CA ALA A 231 32.88 -16.84 4.37
C ALA A 231 32.06 -16.96 3.09
N LYS A 232 31.03 -17.81 3.06
CA LYS A 232 30.13 -17.98 1.91
C LYS A 232 28.77 -17.35 2.18
N VAL A 233 28.18 -16.72 1.17
CA VAL A 233 26.79 -16.28 1.24
C VAL A 233 25.86 -17.48 1.45
N ASN A 234 25.14 -17.48 2.57
CA ASN A 234 24.22 -18.57 2.94
C ASN A 234 22.86 -18.08 3.46
N LYS A 235 22.66 -16.77 3.58
CA LYS A 235 21.38 -16.19 4.03
C LYS A 235 20.92 -15.09 3.09
N LEU A 236 19.60 -14.94 2.99
CA LEU A 236 18.91 -13.80 2.40
C LEU A 236 17.98 -13.24 3.48
N ILE A 237 18.06 -11.95 3.76
CA ILE A 237 17.34 -11.28 4.83
C ILE A 237 16.46 -10.21 4.19
N TRP A 238 15.17 -10.25 4.48
CA TRP A 238 14.19 -9.30 3.96
C TRP A 238 13.21 -8.88 5.05
N VAL A 239 12.86 -7.58 5.05
CA VAL A 239 11.94 -6.99 6.03
C VAL A 239 10.68 -6.57 5.26
N PRO A 240 9.64 -7.41 5.21
CA PRO A 240 8.40 -7.09 4.49
C PRO A 240 7.54 -6.04 5.21
N ASP A 241 7.75 -5.88 6.52
CA ASP A 241 7.03 -4.94 7.37
C ASP A 241 8.02 -4.41 8.43
N PRO A 242 8.22 -3.08 8.53
CA PRO A 242 9.15 -2.49 9.49
C PRO A 242 8.77 -2.73 10.96
N GLU A 243 7.52 -3.09 11.26
CA GLU A 243 7.05 -3.43 12.61
C GLU A 243 7.35 -4.90 12.98
N LEU A 244 7.76 -5.73 12.02
CA LEU A 244 8.06 -7.13 12.21
C LEU A 244 9.57 -7.40 12.19
N SER A 245 9.96 -8.51 12.82
CA SER A 245 11.33 -9.03 12.71
C SER A 245 11.66 -9.36 11.25
N PRO A 246 12.91 -9.16 10.81
CA PRO A 246 13.35 -9.58 9.49
C PRO A 246 13.09 -11.07 9.26
N ILE A 247 12.61 -11.41 8.07
CA ILE A 247 12.52 -12.81 7.62
C ILE A 247 13.90 -13.22 7.12
N ILE A 248 14.40 -14.34 7.65
CA ILE A 248 15.68 -14.91 7.26
C ILE A 248 15.40 -16.16 6.44
N TYR A 249 15.98 -16.20 5.24
CA TYR A 249 15.95 -17.35 4.36
C TYR A 249 17.34 -17.98 4.28
N THR A 250 17.43 -19.30 4.43
CA THR A 250 18.68 -20.05 4.38
C THR A 250 18.85 -20.70 3.00
N LYS A 251 20.06 -20.57 2.45
CA LYS A 251 20.41 -21.12 1.14
C LYS A 251 20.49 -22.65 1.19
N SER A 252 19.81 -23.33 0.27
CA SER A 252 19.87 -24.78 0.04
C SER A 252 20.89 -25.16 -1.02
#